data_AF-A0A6J8BP60-F1
#
_entry.id   AF-A0A6J8BP60-F1
#
_cell.length_a   1.000
_cell.length_b   1.000
_cell.length_c   1.000
_cell.angle_alpha   90.00
_cell.angle_beta   90.00
_cell.angle_gamma   90.00
#
_symmetry.space_group_name_H-M   'P 1'
#
loop_
_entity.id
_entity.type
_entity.pdbx_description
1 polymer ?
#
loop_
_entity_poly.entity_id
_entity_poly.type
_entity_poly.pdbx_seq_one_letter_code
_entity_poly.pdbx_strand_id
1 'polypeptide(L)'
;MTLLKYIVLFIVHQTVVSIKYEPNWDSLDTRPLPQWYDQAKLGIFIHFGVFSVPSFDHVPSWFWKYWHDKSDMHSVEFMKKNYPPRFTYQDFAAEFTAEFFNAEEWAEIFNASGAKYAVLTTKHCDGFTLWPSKTSFNWNSNSIGPKRDIVGEFSAALRKKSSLKVGLYHCLQEWFNPLYLKDKESNYTGQEYVKFKVQPALYELINNYKPEVLWSDMCELKGPAEYYKSQEFLAWLYNER
;
A
#
# COMPACT_ATOMS: atom_id res chain seq x y z
N MET A 1 37.65 -0.30 60.07
CA MET A 1 38.24 -0.37 58.72
C MET A 1 37.11 -0.71 57.75
N THR A 2 36.37 0.28 57.27
CA THR A 2 35.25 0.06 56.35
C THR A 2 35.09 1.32 55.50
N LEU A 3 35.57 1.27 54.26
CA LEU A 3 35.46 2.36 53.28
C LEU A 3 34.14 2.21 52.53
N LEU A 4 33.27 3.22 52.62
CA LEU A 4 32.04 3.30 51.85
C LEU A 4 32.34 3.99 50.51
N LYS A 5 32.22 3.26 49.39
CA LYS A 5 32.37 3.82 48.03
C LYS A 5 31.03 4.37 47.56
N TYR A 6 30.95 5.68 47.34
CA TYR A 6 29.84 6.32 46.65
C TYR A 6 30.03 6.18 45.13
N ILE A 7 29.07 5.55 44.46
CA ILE A 7 28.98 5.51 43.00
C ILE A 7 28.15 6.73 42.58
N VAL A 8 28.78 7.66 41.85
CA VAL A 8 28.10 8.80 41.22
C VAL A 8 27.62 8.35 39.85
N LEU A 9 26.29 8.28 39.66
CA LEU A 9 25.69 7.99 38.36
C LEU A 9 25.58 9.30 37.58
N PHE A 10 26.35 9.44 36.50
CA PHE A 10 26.19 10.55 35.55
C PHE A 10 25.02 10.24 34.60
N ILE A 11 23.92 10.98 34.75
CA ILE A 11 22.80 10.94 33.81
C ILE A 11 23.12 11.87 32.65
N VAL A 12 23.60 11.32 31.54
CA VAL A 12 23.76 12.05 30.28
C VAL A 12 22.38 12.26 29.68
N HIS A 13 21.87 13.49 29.74
CA HIS A 13 20.69 13.89 28.97
C HIS A 13 21.11 14.03 27.50
N GLN A 14 20.85 13.01 26.68
CA GLN A 14 20.92 13.18 25.24
C GLN A 14 19.76 14.06 24.79
N THR A 15 20.07 15.32 24.48
CA THR A 15 19.18 16.16 23.69
C THR A 15 19.10 15.54 22.29
N VAL A 16 18.00 14.83 22.01
CA VAL A 16 17.67 14.42 20.65
C VAL A 16 17.34 15.69 19.89
N VAL A 17 18.27 16.17 19.07
CA VAL A 17 17.97 17.21 18.08
C VAL A 17 17.01 16.56 17.09
N SER A 18 15.73 16.93 17.17
CA SER A 18 14.75 16.54 16.18
C SER A 18 15.11 17.23 14.87
N ILE A 19 15.73 16.50 13.95
CA ILE A 19 15.93 16.99 12.58
C ILE A 19 14.55 17.14 11.96
N LYS A 20 14.21 18.37 11.55
CA LYS A 20 13.00 18.63 10.80
C LYS A 20 13.33 18.53 9.31
N TYR A 21 12.55 17.73 8.60
CA TYR A 21 12.67 17.56 7.15
C TYR A 21 11.85 18.63 6.43
N GLU A 22 12.48 19.32 5.49
CA GLU A 22 11.82 20.29 4.61
C GLU A 22 11.36 19.57 3.31
N PRO A 23 10.33 20.07 2.60
CA PRO A 23 9.80 19.44 1.39
C PRO A 23 10.71 19.72 0.18
N ASN A 24 11.95 19.25 0.23
CA ASN A 24 12.91 19.27 -0.87
C ASN A 24 13.85 18.06 -0.76
N TRP A 25 14.41 17.61 -1.89
CA TRP A 25 15.23 16.40 -1.92
C TRP A 25 16.51 16.52 -1.09
N ASP A 26 17.16 17.68 -1.09
CA ASP A 26 18.38 17.92 -0.29
C ASP A 26 18.15 17.67 1.19
N SER A 27 16.95 17.98 1.72
CA SER A 27 16.57 17.68 3.10
C SER A 27 16.10 16.24 3.27
N LEU A 28 15.19 15.77 2.41
CA LEU A 28 14.56 14.45 2.54
C LEU A 28 15.56 13.30 2.40
N ASP A 29 16.56 13.44 1.53
CA ASP A 29 17.58 12.41 1.27
C ASP A 29 18.59 12.29 2.41
N THR A 30 18.59 13.22 3.38
CA THR A 30 19.39 13.09 4.61
C THR A 30 18.81 12.08 5.59
N ARG A 31 17.56 11.64 5.39
CA ARG A 31 16.92 10.67 6.28
C ARG A 31 17.65 9.33 6.18
N PRO A 32 18.26 8.83 7.26
CA PRO A 32 18.92 7.54 7.22
C PRO A 32 17.89 6.42 7.02
N LEU A 33 18.29 5.39 6.28
CA LEU A 33 17.52 4.16 6.21
C LEU A 33 17.35 3.58 7.63
N PRO A 34 16.12 3.22 8.06
CA PRO A 34 15.93 2.61 9.37
C PRO A 34 16.76 1.32 9.51
N GLN A 35 17.53 1.21 10.60
CA GLN A 35 18.46 0.08 10.82
C GLN A 35 17.77 -1.29 10.72
N TRP A 36 16.53 -1.40 11.19
CA TRP A 36 15.76 -2.64 11.10
C TRP A 36 15.55 -3.09 9.65
N TYR A 37 15.34 -2.16 8.71
CA TYR A 37 15.05 -2.48 7.31
C TYR A 37 16.31 -2.98 6.62
N ASP A 38 17.47 -2.36 6.90
CA ASP A 38 18.74 -2.89 6.42
C ASP A 38 18.98 -4.30 7.00
N GLN A 39 18.70 -4.55 8.27
CA GLN A 39 18.88 -5.86 8.90
C GLN A 39 17.85 -6.93 8.45
N ALA A 40 16.71 -6.52 7.92
CA ALA A 40 15.59 -7.41 7.61
C ALA A 40 15.95 -8.48 6.56
N LYS A 41 16.64 -8.05 5.50
CA LYS A 41 17.11 -8.84 4.32
C LYS A 41 16.03 -9.59 3.51
N LEU A 42 14.95 -10.03 4.13
CA LEU A 42 13.86 -10.78 3.52
C LEU A 42 12.50 -10.21 3.95
N GLY A 43 11.66 -9.93 2.96
CA GLY A 43 10.24 -9.65 3.15
C GLY A 43 9.38 -10.36 2.10
N ILE A 44 8.10 -10.52 2.42
CA ILE A 44 7.10 -11.13 1.53
C ILE A 44 6.22 -10.05 0.94
N PHE A 45 5.93 -10.11 -0.35
CA PHE A 45 5.01 -9.19 -1.01
C PHE A 45 3.81 -9.95 -1.55
N ILE A 46 2.61 -9.48 -1.21
CA ILE A 46 1.33 -10.07 -1.58
C ILE A 46 0.58 -9.13 -2.53
N HIS A 47 0.36 -9.60 -3.77
CA HIS A 47 -0.64 -9.03 -4.68
C HIS A 47 -1.96 -9.77 -4.51
N PHE A 48 -2.93 -9.11 -3.89
CA PHE A 48 -4.24 -9.66 -3.58
C PHE A 48 -5.30 -8.58 -3.82
N GLY A 49 -6.38 -8.93 -4.52
CA GLY A 49 -7.45 -8.00 -4.87
C GLY A 49 -8.46 -8.60 -5.83
N VAL A 50 -9.31 -7.76 -6.42
CA VAL A 50 -10.38 -8.20 -7.35
C VAL A 50 -9.81 -8.97 -8.54
N PHE A 51 -8.66 -8.55 -9.05
CA PHE A 51 -7.93 -9.25 -10.12
C PHE A 51 -7.56 -10.70 -9.78
N SER A 52 -7.54 -11.09 -8.51
CA SER A 52 -7.30 -12.47 -8.09
C SER A 52 -8.50 -13.39 -8.36
N VAL A 53 -9.72 -12.86 -8.52
CA VAL A 53 -10.92 -13.68 -8.80
C VAL A 53 -10.83 -14.44 -10.12
N PRO A 54 -10.59 -13.79 -11.28
CA PRO A 54 -10.46 -14.53 -12.54
C PRO A 54 -9.25 -15.48 -12.54
N SER A 55 -8.21 -15.21 -11.73
CA SER A 55 -7.00 -16.04 -11.61
C SER A 55 -6.40 -16.43 -12.97
N PHE A 56 -6.46 -15.51 -13.93
CA PHE A 56 -6.10 -15.76 -15.32
C PHE A 56 -5.01 -14.81 -15.77
N ASP A 57 -4.28 -15.26 -16.80
CA ASP A 57 -3.18 -14.57 -17.46
C ASP A 57 -1.83 -14.62 -16.73
N HIS A 58 -0.76 -14.22 -17.43
CA HIS A 58 0.63 -14.25 -16.95
C HIS A 58 0.92 -13.18 -15.89
N VAL A 59 0.17 -12.07 -15.89
CA VAL A 59 0.19 -11.06 -14.83
C VAL A 59 -1.25 -10.75 -14.41
N PRO A 60 -1.86 -11.53 -13.50
CA PRO A 60 -3.26 -11.37 -13.14
C PRO A 60 -3.61 -9.97 -12.64
N SER A 61 -2.71 -9.28 -11.94
CA SER A 61 -2.95 -7.91 -11.45
C SER A 61 -3.20 -6.87 -12.56
N TRP A 62 -2.88 -7.21 -13.81
CA TRP A 62 -3.10 -6.41 -15.02
C TRP A 62 -4.30 -6.85 -15.85
N PHE A 63 -5.06 -7.86 -15.39
CA PHE A 63 -6.17 -8.46 -16.13
C PHE A 63 -7.19 -7.46 -16.64
N TRP A 64 -7.58 -6.47 -15.82
CA TRP A 64 -8.49 -5.40 -16.26
C TRP A 64 -7.99 -4.72 -17.53
N LYS A 65 -6.71 -4.35 -17.56
CA LYS A 65 -6.12 -3.61 -18.68
C LYS A 65 -6.00 -4.49 -19.93
N TYR A 66 -5.56 -5.72 -19.75
CA TYR A 66 -5.45 -6.69 -20.85
C TYR A 66 -6.78 -6.97 -21.52
N TRP A 67 -7.82 -7.19 -20.71
CA TRP A 67 -9.16 -7.43 -21.19
C TRP A 67 -9.82 -6.18 -21.78
N HIS A 68 -9.72 -5.03 -21.11
CA HIS A 68 -10.34 -3.77 -21.54
C HIS A 68 -9.71 -3.24 -22.84
N ASP A 69 -8.38 -3.14 -22.89
CA ASP A 69 -7.67 -2.61 -24.04
C ASP A 69 -7.60 -3.63 -25.20
N LYS A 70 -8.05 -4.87 -24.96
CA LYS A 70 -7.92 -6.01 -25.88
C LYS A 70 -6.47 -6.22 -26.33
N SER A 71 -5.53 -5.90 -25.44
CA SER A 71 -4.09 -6.03 -25.70
C SER A 71 -3.62 -7.47 -25.54
N ASP A 72 -4.39 -8.31 -24.84
CA ASP A 72 -4.24 -9.76 -24.84
C ASP A 72 -5.56 -10.44 -25.25
N MET A 73 -5.50 -11.21 -26.34
CA MET A 73 -6.65 -11.95 -26.85
C MET A 73 -6.99 -13.17 -25.98
N HIS A 74 -6.05 -13.72 -25.20
CA HIS A 74 -6.36 -14.84 -24.30
C HIS A 74 -7.30 -14.39 -23.20
N SER A 75 -7.05 -13.24 -22.57
CA SER A 75 -7.94 -12.61 -21.59
C SER A 75 -9.32 -12.33 -22.17
N VAL A 76 -9.41 -11.82 -23.40
CA VAL A 76 -10.69 -11.57 -24.09
C VAL A 76 -11.48 -12.87 -24.33
N GLU A 77 -10.84 -13.91 -24.85
CA GLU A 77 -11.49 -15.19 -25.12
C GLU A 77 -11.85 -15.95 -23.84
N PHE A 78 -11.02 -15.85 -22.79
CA PHE A 78 -11.35 -16.35 -21.47
C PHE A 78 -12.65 -15.73 -20.94
N MET A 79 -12.80 -14.41 -21.04
CA MET A 79 -14.02 -13.75 -20.60
C MET A 79 -15.24 -14.16 -21.41
N LYS A 80 -15.12 -14.24 -22.75
CA LYS A 80 -16.22 -14.70 -23.62
C LYS A 80 -16.67 -16.14 -23.33
N LYS A 81 -15.72 -17.02 -22.98
CA LYS A 81 -15.98 -18.44 -22.76
C LYS A 81 -16.59 -18.72 -21.38
N ASN A 82 -16.18 -17.98 -20.35
CA ASN A 82 -16.48 -18.32 -18.96
C ASN A 82 -17.50 -17.39 -18.28
N TYR A 83 -17.76 -16.21 -18.83
CA TYR A 83 -18.62 -15.20 -18.21
C TYR A 83 -19.77 -14.78 -19.15
N PRO A 84 -20.93 -14.38 -18.59
CA PRO A 84 -22.09 -14.03 -19.39
C PRO A 84 -21.86 -12.76 -20.23
N PRO A 85 -22.60 -12.58 -21.34
CA PRO A 85 -22.57 -11.33 -22.08
C PRO A 85 -22.90 -10.13 -21.17
N ARG A 86 -22.14 -9.04 -21.33
CA ARG A 86 -22.22 -7.79 -20.53
C ARG A 86 -21.62 -7.87 -19.12
N PHE A 87 -20.94 -8.97 -18.76
CA PHE A 87 -20.10 -8.99 -17.56
C PHE A 87 -19.02 -7.90 -17.65
N THR A 88 -18.80 -7.18 -16.55
CA THR A 88 -17.82 -6.13 -16.39
C THR A 88 -16.81 -6.52 -15.33
N TYR A 89 -15.63 -5.90 -15.32
CA TYR A 89 -14.64 -6.19 -14.29
C TYR A 89 -15.14 -5.84 -12.88
N GLN A 90 -16.03 -4.85 -12.77
CA GLN A 90 -16.63 -4.46 -11.49
C GLN A 90 -17.46 -5.58 -10.87
N ASP A 91 -18.02 -6.47 -11.67
CA ASP A 91 -18.81 -7.61 -11.18
C ASP A 91 -17.94 -8.60 -10.36
N PHE A 92 -16.64 -8.70 -10.67
CA PHE A 92 -15.69 -9.49 -9.86
C PHE A 92 -15.55 -9.02 -8.42
N ALA A 93 -15.85 -7.75 -8.10
CA ALA A 93 -15.75 -7.27 -6.73
C ALA A 93 -16.74 -7.99 -5.79
N ALA A 94 -17.90 -8.39 -6.29
CA ALA A 94 -18.87 -9.17 -5.51
C ALA A 94 -18.40 -10.63 -5.31
N GLU A 95 -17.68 -11.18 -6.28
CA GLU A 95 -17.12 -12.54 -6.24
C GLU A 95 -15.83 -12.62 -5.42
N PHE A 96 -15.14 -11.50 -5.20
CA PHE A 96 -14.01 -11.41 -4.29
C PHE A 96 -14.48 -11.50 -2.84
N THR A 97 -14.83 -12.69 -2.35
CA THR A 97 -15.37 -12.88 -0.99
C THR A 97 -14.27 -13.01 0.06
N ALA A 98 -13.06 -13.40 -0.34
CA ALA A 98 -11.96 -13.75 0.56
C ALA A 98 -12.41 -14.74 1.66
N GLU A 99 -13.23 -15.72 1.29
CA GLU A 99 -13.90 -16.65 2.23
C GLU A 99 -12.91 -17.37 3.16
N PHE A 100 -11.76 -17.80 2.61
CA PHE A 100 -10.71 -18.50 3.37
C PHE A 100 -9.58 -17.57 3.83
N PHE A 101 -9.74 -16.25 3.74
CA PHE A 101 -8.72 -15.32 4.22
C PHE A 101 -8.63 -15.33 5.75
N ASN A 102 -7.45 -15.68 6.24
CA ASN A 102 -7.07 -15.65 7.65
C ASN A 102 -5.73 -14.93 7.84
N ALA A 103 -5.78 -13.71 8.39
CA ALA A 103 -4.60 -12.90 8.62
C ALA A 103 -3.60 -13.51 9.63
N GLU A 104 -4.10 -14.22 10.64
CA GLU A 104 -3.25 -14.87 11.66
C GLU A 104 -2.47 -16.04 11.05
N GLU A 105 -3.11 -16.84 10.20
CA GLU A 105 -2.46 -17.93 9.47
C GLU A 105 -1.40 -17.40 8.51
N TRP A 106 -1.70 -16.34 7.76
CA TRP A 106 -0.70 -15.66 6.93
C TRP A 106 0.49 -15.17 7.74
N ALA A 107 0.25 -14.51 8.88
CA ALA A 107 1.31 -14.04 9.77
C ALA A 107 2.17 -15.20 10.31
N GLU A 108 1.57 -16.36 10.59
CA GLU A 108 2.30 -17.57 10.99
C GLU A 108 3.20 -18.10 9.88
N ILE A 109 2.67 -18.21 8.66
CA ILE A 109 3.44 -18.64 7.49
C ILE A 109 4.60 -17.68 7.22
N PHE A 110 4.37 -16.36 7.25
CA PHE A 110 5.42 -15.36 7.01
C PHE A 110 6.49 -15.37 8.10
N ASN A 111 6.11 -15.57 9.36
CA ASN A 111 7.08 -15.69 10.43
C ASN A 111 7.90 -16.99 10.29
N ALA A 112 7.25 -18.10 9.93
CA ALA A 112 7.90 -19.39 9.73
C ALA A 112 8.87 -19.39 8.54
N SER A 113 8.63 -18.58 7.51
CA SER A 113 9.55 -18.43 6.37
C SER A 113 10.84 -17.67 6.72
N GLY A 114 10.89 -17.04 7.90
CA GLY A 114 12.03 -16.23 8.35
C GLY A 114 12.00 -14.77 7.86
N ALA A 115 10.95 -14.37 7.13
CA ALA A 115 10.76 -12.98 6.72
C ALA A 115 10.68 -12.05 7.94
N LYS A 116 11.07 -10.79 7.75
CA LYS A 116 11.06 -9.75 8.80
C LYS A 116 10.02 -8.68 8.56
N TYR A 117 9.42 -8.66 7.37
CA TYR A 117 8.29 -7.80 7.04
C TYR A 117 7.45 -8.46 5.96
N ALA A 118 6.18 -8.09 5.88
CA ALA A 118 5.37 -8.41 4.70
C ALA A 118 4.61 -7.18 4.22
N VAL A 119 4.48 -7.07 2.90
CA VAL A 119 3.86 -5.96 2.19
C VAL A 119 2.57 -6.45 1.57
N LEU A 120 1.44 -5.84 1.89
CA LEU A 120 0.14 -6.15 1.27
C LEU A 120 -0.26 -5.06 0.27
N THR A 121 -0.73 -5.42 -0.91
CA THR A 121 -1.41 -4.49 -1.83
C THR A 121 -2.66 -3.91 -1.18
N THR A 122 -2.61 -2.64 -0.78
CA THR A 122 -3.78 -1.93 -0.26
C THR A 122 -4.72 -1.52 -1.40
N LYS A 123 -4.14 -1.06 -2.51
CA LYS A 123 -4.80 -0.66 -3.75
C LYS A 123 -3.85 -0.95 -4.90
N HIS A 124 -4.30 -1.72 -5.90
CA HIS A 124 -3.58 -1.81 -7.17
C HIS A 124 -4.14 -0.74 -8.15
N CYS A 125 -3.76 -0.82 -9.42
CA CYS A 125 -4.18 0.18 -10.40
C CYS A 125 -5.61 -0.01 -10.96
N ASP A 126 -6.31 -1.06 -10.53
CA ASP A 126 -7.76 -1.19 -10.67
C ASP A 126 -8.54 -0.37 -9.62
N GLY A 127 -7.85 0.29 -8.69
CA GLY A 127 -8.44 1.22 -7.72
C GLY A 127 -9.19 0.58 -6.56
N PHE A 128 -9.35 -0.75 -6.54
CA PHE A 128 -10.07 -1.43 -5.46
C PHE A 128 -9.24 -1.40 -4.19
N THR A 129 -9.81 -0.89 -3.11
CA THR A 129 -9.11 -0.76 -1.83
C THR A 129 -9.43 -1.92 -0.88
N LEU A 130 -8.41 -2.49 -0.24
CA LEU A 130 -8.56 -3.57 0.75
C LEU A 130 -8.85 -3.07 2.17
N TRP A 131 -9.29 -1.82 2.29
CA TRP A 131 -9.66 -1.16 3.54
C TRP A 131 -10.85 -0.23 3.30
N PRO A 132 -11.60 0.21 4.33
CA PRO A 132 -12.77 1.07 4.18
C PRO A 132 -12.39 2.52 3.84
N SER A 133 -11.75 2.75 2.69
CA SER A 133 -11.30 4.08 2.28
C SER A 133 -12.45 5.00 1.95
N LYS A 134 -12.41 6.24 2.45
CA LYS A 134 -13.42 7.26 2.13
C LYS A 134 -13.31 7.76 0.70
N THR A 135 -12.12 7.65 0.08
CA THR A 135 -11.90 8.09 -1.30
C THR A 135 -12.26 7.03 -2.34
N SER A 136 -12.54 5.79 -1.92
CA SER A 136 -13.01 4.67 -2.75
C SER A 136 -14.39 4.18 -2.31
N PHE A 137 -15.33 5.12 -2.20
CA PHE A 137 -16.72 4.80 -1.81
C PHE A 137 -17.31 3.71 -2.72
N ASN A 138 -17.85 2.65 -2.10
CA ASN A 138 -18.39 1.47 -2.79
C ASN A 138 -17.42 0.72 -3.73
N TRP A 139 -16.11 1.00 -3.68
CA TRP A 139 -15.09 0.26 -4.42
C TRP A 139 -13.97 -0.18 -3.47
N ASN A 140 -14.37 -0.94 -2.44
CA ASN A 140 -13.50 -1.40 -1.37
C ASN A 140 -14.01 -2.70 -0.71
N SER A 141 -13.10 -3.43 -0.05
CA SER A 141 -13.38 -4.75 0.55
C SER A 141 -14.36 -4.73 1.71
N ASN A 142 -14.57 -3.57 2.35
CA ASN A 142 -15.57 -3.41 3.40
C ASN A 142 -16.98 -3.20 2.83
N SER A 143 -17.10 -2.45 1.73
CA SER A 143 -18.38 -2.14 1.09
C SER A 143 -18.88 -3.26 0.17
N ILE A 144 -18.00 -4.00 -0.52
CA ILE A 144 -18.36 -5.05 -1.50
C ILE A 144 -17.41 -6.25 -1.33
N GLY A 145 -17.91 -7.46 -1.62
CA GLY A 145 -17.13 -8.68 -1.52
C GLY A 145 -16.93 -9.11 -0.05
N PRO A 146 -15.72 -9.02 0.53
CA PRO A 146 -15.42 -9.66 1.82
C PRO A 146 -16.14 -9.08 3.03
N LYS A 147 -16.63 -7.83 2.93
CA LYS A 147 -17.19 -7.05 4.04
C LYS A 147 -16.23 -6.90 5.23
N ARG A 148 -14.95 -6.74 4.92
CA ARG A 148 -13.83 -6.75 5.89
C ARG A 148 -12.83 -5.64 5.61
N ASP A 149 -12.22 -5.11 6.67
CA ASP A 149 -10.99 -4.31 6.58
C ASP A 149 -9.77 -5.26 6.54
N ILE A 150 -9.43 -5.74 5.35
CA ILE A 150 -8.36 -6.72 5.16
C ILE A 150 -7.00 -6.11 5.56
N VAL A 151 -6.76 -4.84 5.26
CA VAL A 151 -5.52 -4.14 5.65
C VAL A 151 -5.41 -4.03 7.17
N GLY A 152 -6.50 -3.71 7.86
CA GLY A 152 -6.56 -3.66 9.32
C GLY A 152 -6.27 -5.01 9.95
N GLU A 153 -6.95 -6.06 9.49
CA GLU A 153 -6.76 -7.43 9.98
C GLU A 153 -5.33 -7.94 9.74
N PHE A 154 -4.79 -7.73 8.53
CA PHE A 154 -3.40 -8.05 8.18
C PHE A 154 -2.40 -7.34 9.10
N SER A 155 -2.55 -6.02 9.25
CA SER A 155 -1.64 -5.20 10.07
C SER A 155 -1.67 -5.63 11.53
N ALA A 156 -2.85 -5.93 12.07
CA ALA A 156 -3.01 -6.38 13.46
C ALA A 156 -2.37 -7.76 13.68
N ALA A 157 -2.60 -8.72 12.77
CA ALA A 157 -2.05 -10.07 12.86
C ALA A 157 -0.51 -10.08 12.80
N LEU A 158 0.08 -9.30 11.88
CA LEU A 158 1.53 -9.16 11.79
C LEU A 158 2.12 -8.58 13.08
N ARG A 159 1.51 -7.50 13.62
CA ARG A 159 2.01 -6.85 14.85
C ARG A 159 1.96 -7.72 16.08
N LYS A 160 0.98 -8.63 16.15
CA LYS A 160 0.89 -9.63 17.21
C LYS A 160 2.07 -10.61 17.18
N LYS A 161 2.70 -10.81 16.02
CA LYS A 161 3.97 -11.54 15.88
C LYS A 161 5.13 -10.55 16.02
N SER A 162 5.87 -10.60 17.12
CA SER A 162 6.89 -9.59 17.47
C SER A 162 8.05 -9.44 16.48
N SER A 163 8.21 -10.35 15.53
CA SER A 163 9.28 -10.40 14.53
C SER A 163 8.94 -9.72 13.20
N LEU A 164 7.66 -9.49 12.90
CA LEU A 164 7.22 -9.01 11.58
C LEU A 164 6.88 -7.52 11.61
N LYS A 165 7.39 -6.77 10.62
CA LYS A 165 6.98 -5.40 10.33
C LYS A 165 5.89 -5.35 9.27
N VAL A 166 5.05 -4.33 9.33
CA VAL A 166 3.93 -4.13 8.41
C VAL A 166 4.38 -3.26 7.25
N GLY A 167 4.23 -3.77 6.05
CA GLY A 167 4.35 -3.02 4.81
C GLY A 167 3.01 -2.92 4.09
N LEU A 168 2.79 -1.80 3.44
CA LEU A 168 1.59 -1.53 2.66
C LEU A 168 2.00 -0.99 1.30
N TYR A 169 1.58 -1.68 0.25
CA TYR A 169 1.73 -1.24 -1.12
C TYR A 169 0.54 -0.40 -1.56
N HIS A 170 0.78 0.66 -2.32
CA HIS A 170 -0.27 1.50 -2.88
C HIS A 170 0.09 1.96 -4.31
N CYS A 171 -0.71 1.54 -5.30
CA CYS A 171 -0.61 2.06 -6.67
C CYS A 171 -1.09 3.51 -6.67
N LEU A 172 -0.23 4.45 -7.02
CA LEU A 172 -0.60 5.86 -7.07
C LEU A 172 -1.59 6.15 -8.20
N GLN A 173 -1.66 5.29 -9.22
CA GLN A 173 -2.54 5.44 -10.38
C GLN A 173 -3.81 4.60 -10.25
N GLU A 174 -4.83 4.92 -11.05
CA GLU A 174 -6.09 4.18 -11.14
C GLU A 174 -6.62 4.27 -12.56
N TRP A 175 -6.56 3.16 -13.31
CA TRP A 175 -6.67 3.16 -14.78
C TRP A 175 -7.92 3.83 -15.33
N PHE A 176 -9.05 3.65 -14.66
CA PHE A 176 -10.35 4.13 -15.11
C PHE A 176 -10.93 5.25 -14.23
N ASN A 177 -10.13 5.83 -13.33
CA ASN A 177 -10.62 6.94 -12.51
C ASN A 177 -10.76 8.21 -13.34
N PRO A 178 -11.95 8.86 -13.40
CA PRO A 178 -12.15 10.04 -14.22
C PRO A 178 -11.23 11.21 -13.87
N LEU A 179 -10.88 11.39 -12.58
CA LEU A 179 -9.94 12.44 -12.18
C LEU A 179 -8.52 12.11 -12.66
N TYR A 180 -8.10 10.85 -12.59
CA TYR A 180 -6.78 10.44 -13.09
C TYR A 180 -6.68 10.64 -14.60
N LEU A 181 -7.72 10.22 -15.34
CA LEU A 181 -7.78 10.40 -16.80
C LEU A 181 -7.73 11.88 -17.18
N LYS A 182 -8.50 12.74 -16.49
CA LYS A 182 -8.48 14.19 -16.69
C LYS A 182 -7.10 14.80 -16.42
N ASP A 183 -6.47 14.43 -15.31
CA ASP A 183 -5.13 14.92 -14.99
C ASP A 183 -4.10 14.42 -16.02
N LYS A 184 -4.19 13.16 -16.47
CA LYS A 184 -3.34 12.58 -17.52
C LYS A 184 -3.50 13.29 -18.87
N GLU A 185 -4.73 13.59 -19.30
CA GLU A 185 -5.02 14.36 -20.52
C GLU A 185 -4.42 15.77 -20.46
N SER A 186 -4.34 16.36 -19.26
CA SER A 186 -3.70 17.65 -19.01
C SER A 186 -2.18 17.59 -18.92
N ASN A 187 -1.55 16.45 -19.24
CA ASN A 187 -0.13 16.17 -19.00
C ASN A 187 0.29 16.43 -17.54
N TYR A 188 -0.57 16.03 -16.60
CA TYR A 188 -0.36 16.17 -15.15
C TYR A 188 -0.19 17.61 -14.64
N THR A 189 -0.75 18.59 -15.37
CA THR A 189 -0.84 19.99 -14.91
C THR A 189 -2.04 20.21 -13.98
N GLY A 190 -3.14 19.48 -14.19
CA GLY A 190 -4.20 19.29 -13.20
C GLY A 190 -3.69 18.48 -12.01
N GLN A 191 -4.29 18.67 -10.83
CA GLN A 191 -3.94 17.94 -9.60
C GLN A 191 -5.18 17.46 -8.84
N GLU A 192 -6.33 17.33 -9.51
CA GLU A 192 -7.58 16.97 -8.84
C GLU A 192 -7.53 15.53 -8.32
N TYR A 193 -6.97 14.60 -9.10
CA TYR A 193 -6.83 13.21 -8.67
C TYR A 193 -5.91 13.10 -7.46
N VAL A 194 -4.77 13.81 -7.47
CA VAL A 194 -3.84 13.77 -6.34
C VAL A 194 -4.48 14.38 -5.09
N LYS A 195 -5.17 15.52 -5.22
CA LYS A 195 -5.82 16.22 -4.11
C LYS A 195 -6.96 15.43 -3.49
N PHE A 196 -7.81 14.82 -4.30
CA PHE A 196 -9.06 14.21 -3.83
C PHE A 196 -8.99 12.69 -3.66
N LYS A 197 -8.01 12.01 -4.28
CA LYS A 197 -7.89 10.55 -4.25
C LYS A 197 -6.58 10.09 -3.61
N VAL A 198 -5.44 10.46 -4.19
CA VAL A 198 -4.13 9.90 -3.79
C VAL A 198 -3.72 10.36 -2.41
N GLN A 199 -3.62 11.67 -2.18
CA GLN A 199 -3.15 12.19 -0.90
C GLN A 199 -4.03 11.71 0.25
N PRO A 200 -5.37 11.89 0.25
CA PRO A 200 -6.18 11.47 1.38
C PRO A 200 -6.09 9.96 1.65
N ALA A 201 -5.97 9.12 0.60
CA ALA A 201 -5.76 7.69 0.77
C ALA A 201 -4.42 7.37 1.45
N LEU A 202 -3.33 8.03 1.06
CA LEU A 202 -2.04 7.85 1.72
C LEU A 202 -2.08 8.32 3.19
N TYR A 203 -2.71 9.46 3.47
CA TYR A 203 -2.92 9.93 4.84
C TYR A 203 -3.76 8.93 5.65
N GLU A 204 -4.82 8.35 5.10
CA GLU A 204 -5.60 7.30 5.76
C GLU A 204 -4.73 6.10 6.10
N LEU A 205 -3.94 5.60 5.15
CA LEU A 205 -3.08 4.42 5.36
C LEU A 205 -2.07 4.64 6.48
N ILE A 206 -1.38 5.78 6.46
CA ILE A 206 -0.38 6.12 7.48
C ILE A 206 -1.03 6.33 8.85
N ASN A 207 -2.11 7.11 8.93
CA ASN A 207 -2.74 7.44 10.21
C ASN A 207 -3.42 6.22 10.86
N ASN A 208 -4.07 5.37 10.06
CA ASN A 208 -4.86 4.26 10.58
C ASN A 208 -4.00 3.02 10.89
N TYR A 209 -3.03 2.69 10.03
CA TYR A 209 -2.31 1.42 10.09
C TYR A 209 -0.83 1.55 10.48
N LYS A 210 -0.27 2.76 10.37
CA LYS A 210 1.11 3.12 10.77
C LYS A 210 2.16 2.13 10.23
N PRO A 211 2.16 1.81 8.92
CA PRO A 211 3.06 0.81 8.39
C PRO A 211 4.52 1.25 8.53
N GLU A 212 5.43 0.31 8.76
CA GLU A 212 6.87 0.57 8.72
C GLU A 212 7.41 0.72 7.29
N VAL A 213 6.68 0.19 6.29
CA VAL A 213 6.99 0.34 4.86
C VAL A 213 5.75 0.84 4.13
N LEU A 214 5.83 2.03 3.53
CA LEU A 214 4.89 2.45 2.50
C LEU A 214 5.56 2.23 1.14
N TRP A 215 5.06 1.28 0.36
CA TRP A 215 5.59 0.93 -0.95
C TRP A 215 4.70 1.55 -2.03
N SER A 216 5.20 2.53 -2.78
CA SER A 216 4.40 3.22 -3.80
C SER A 216 4.78 2.78 -5.21
N ASP A 217 3.77 2.60 -6.08
CA ASP A 217 3.96 2.19 -7.47
C ASP A 217 3.26 3.08 -8.49
N MET A 218 3.65 2.91 -9.75
CA MET A 218 2.97 3.44 -10.92
C MET A 218 2.93 2.35 -11.99
N CYS A 219 1.74 1.95 -12.45
CA CYS A 219 1.61 0.93 -13.50
C CYS A 219 1.99 1.46 -14.89
N GLU A 220 1.80 2.73 -15.20
CA GLU A 220 2.12 3.33 -16.51
C GLU A 220 3.05 4.55 -16.40
N LEU A 221 3.33 5.20 -17.54
CA LEU A 221 4.13 6.41 -17.71
C LEU A 221 4.06 7.36 -16.51
N LYS A 222 5.26 7.74 -16.04
CA LYS A 222 5.51 8.41 -14.77
C LYS A 222 4.99 9.85 -14.80
N GLY A 223 4.03 10.18 -13.94
CA GLY A 223 3.82 11.56 -13.53
C GLY A 223 5.02 12.03 -12.71
N PRO A 224 5.43 13.30 -12.81
CA PRO A 224 6.59 13.82 -12.06
C PRO A 224 6.28 13.83 -10.55
N ALA A 225 7.30 13.85 -9.70
CA ALA A 225 7.11 13.78 -8.24
C ALA A 225 6.30 14.98 -7.71
N GLU A 226 6.41 16.11 -8.39
CA GLU A 226 5.69 17.36 -8.15
C GLU A 226 4.18 17.20 -8.34
N TYR A 227 3.75 16.38 -9.31
CA TYR A 227 2.33 16.09 -9.51
C TYR A 227 1.74 15.38 -8.29
N TYR A 228 2.45 14.37 -7.77
CA TYR A 228 2.03 13.60 -6.59
C TYR A 228 2.27 14.32 -5.26
N LYS A 229 2.90 15.51 -5.28
CA LYS A 229 3.30 16.26 -4.07
C LYS A 229 4.12 15.39 -3.12
N SER A 230 5.04 14.61 -3.69
CA SER A 230 5.81 13.61 -2.97
C SER A 230 6.69 14.25 -1.90
N GLN A 231 7.27 15.42 -2.17
CA GLN A 231 8.15 16.10 -1.22
C GLN A 231 7.38 16.56 0.02
N GLU A 232 6.20 17.16 -0.15
CA GLU A 232 5.34 17.59 0.95
C GLU A 232 4.82 16.41 1.76
N PHE A 233 4.42 15.34 1.07
CA PHE A 233 3.96 14.12 1.73
C PHE A 233 5.07 13.46 2.55
N LEU A 234 6.29 13.34 2.00
CA LEU A 234 7.42 12.75 2.71
C LEU A 234 7.89 13.62 3.88
N ALA A 235 7.93 14.95 3.71
CA ALA A 235 8.26 15.87 4.81
C ALA A 235 7.25 15.75 5.95
N TRP A 236 5.95 15.67 5.64
CA TRP A 236 4.92 15.39 6.63
C TRP A 236 5.14 14.03 7.32
N LEU A 237 5.34 12.97 6.53
CA LEU A 237 5.51 11.61 7.03
C LEU A 237 6.72 11.50 7.98
N TYR A 238 7.84 12.11 7.64
CA TYR A 238 9.09 11.99 8.42
C TYR A 238 9.13 12.87 9.65
N ASN A 239 8.32 13.94 9.69
CA ASN A 239 8.26 14.85 10.83
C ASN A 239 7.18 14.48 11.84
N GLU A 240 6.03 13.99 11.38
CA GLU A 240 4.83 13.86 12.21
C GLU A 240 4.45 12.41 12.55
N ARG A 241 5.09 11.41 11.96
CA ARG A 241 4.62 10.00 12.01
C ARG A 241 5.73 8.98 12.22
#